data_AF-A0A6J7MQU2-F1
#
_entry.id   AF-A0A6J7MQU2-F1
#
_cell.length_a   1.000
_cell.length_b   1.000
_cell.length_c   1.000
_cell.angle_alpha   90.00
_cell.angle_beta   90.00
_cell.angle_gamma   90.00
#
_symmetry.space_group_name_H-M   'P 1'
#
loop_
_entity.id
_entity.type
_entity.pdbx_description
1 polymer ?
#
loop_
_entity_poly.entity_id
_entity_poly.type
_entity_poly.pdbx_seq_one_letter_code
_entity_poly.pdbx_strand_id
1 'polypeptide(L)'
;MRGYLPVTVDEIADFIKTGEMECGPLYAPTIKFLTANNDMDDEEGEFSLSMLAADEALEMRTSEKSPGFILALEVSDQQISEHGENFVNLKDSAQWESVQCAFLVSPDGEELTWFATQEISNSLSDWLKA
;
A
#
# COMPACT_ATOMS: atom_id res chain seq x y z
N MET A 1 0.00 6.93 11.62
CA MET A 1 1.16 6.30 10.95
C MET A 1 0.77 6.01 9.51
N ARG A 2 1.73 5.86 8.59
CA ARG A 2 1.43 5.45 7.22
C ARG A 2 1.48 3.92 7.11
N GLY A 3 0.49 3.35 6.46
CA GLY A 3 0.44 1.94 6.09
C GLY A 3 0.52 1.79 4.58
N TYR A 4 1.28 0.81 4.10
CA TYR A 4 1.45 0.46 2.70
C TYR A 4 0.67 -0.83 2.44
N LEU A 5 -0.41 -0.70 1.68
CA LEU A 5 -1.30 -1.81 1.36
C LEU A 5 -1.02 -2.29 -0.07
N PRO A 6 -0.55 -3.54 -0.27
CA PRO A 6 -0.49 -4.14 -1.59
C PRO A 6 -1.91 -4.33 -2.13
N VAL A 7 -2.14 -3.91 -3.38
CA VAL A 7 -3.43 -4.02 -4.05
C VAL A 7 -3.25 -4.29 -5.54
N THR A 8 -4.29 -4.81 -6.16
CA THR A 8 -4.42 -4.90 -7.61
C THR A 8 -5.11 -3.67 -8.20
N VAL A 9 -4.95 -3.46 -9.50
CA VAL A 9 -5.66 -2.38 -10.21
C VAL A 9 -7.19 -2.51 -10.12
N ASP A 10 -7.70 -3.74 -10.09
CA ASP A 10 -9.14 -4.00 -9.98
C ASP A 10 -9.66 -3.61 -8.59
N GLU A 11 -8.90 -3.93 -7.53
CA GLU A 11 -9.19 -3.50 -6.16
C GLU A 11 -9.15 -1.97 -6.02
N ILE A 12 -8.18 -1.28 -6.64
CA ILE A 12 -8.18 0.19 -6.66
C ILE A 12 -9.45 0.73 -7.33
N ALA A 13 -9.85 0.12 -8.46
CA ALA A 13 -11.04 0.54 -9.19
C ALA A 13 -12.32 0.33 -8.38
N ASP A 14 -12.42 -0.76 -7.63
CA ASP A 14 -13.54 -1.03 -6.73
C ASP A 14 -13.52 -0.07 -5.54
N PHE A 15 -12.37 0.11 -4.89
CA PHE A 15 -12.20 0.97 -3.73
C PHE A 15 -12.59 2.43 -4.00
N ILE A 16 -12.28 2.96 -5.19
CA ILE A 16 -12.71 4.30 -5.60
C ILE A 16 -14.24 4.39 -5.77
N LYS A 17 -14.88 3.30 -6.22
CA LYS A 17 -16.34 3.27 -6.46
C LYS A 17 -17.12 3.07 -5.16
N THR A 18 -16.66 2.19 -4.29
CA THR A 18 -17.31 1.85 -3.02
C THR A 18 -17.00 2.88 -1.94
N GLY A 19 -15.79 3.47 -1.97
CA GLY A 19 -15.25 4.34 -0.93
C GLY A 19 -14.67 3.58 0.27
N GLU A 20 -14.87 2.26 0.33
CA GLU A 20 -14.37 1.38 1.39
C GLU A 20 -13.90 0.03 0.84
N MET A 21 -12.88 -0.56 1.44
CA MET A 21 -12.34 -1.85 1.01
C MET A 21 -11.86 -2.67 2.20
N GLU A 22 -12.24 -3.94 2.25
CA GLU A 22 -11.64 -4.89 3.19
C GLU A 22 -10.21 -5.16 2.73
N CYS A 23 -9.24 -4.79 3.56
CA CYS A 23 -7.84 -4.87 3.23
C CYS A 23 -7.12 -5.87 4.13
N GLY A 24 -6.12 -6.54 3.56
CA GLY A 24 -5.20 -7.42 4.29
C GLY A 24 -4.23 -6.64 5.19
N PRO A 25 -3.11 -7.26 5.59
CA PRO A 25 -2.10 -6.62 6.42
C PRO A 25 -1.48 -5.40 5.72
N LEU A 26 -1.45 -4.26 6.40
CA LEU A 26 -0.80 -3.04 5.91
C LEU A 26 0.61 -2.97 6.45
N TYR A 27 1.61 -2.91 5.59
CA TYR A 27 3.00 -2.74 6.00
C TYR A 27 3.18 -1.36 6.63
N ALA A 28 3.66 -1.31 7.87
CA ALA A 28 3.69 -0.07 8.61
C ALA A 28 4.85 -0.06 9.62
N PRO A 29 5.39 1.12 9.97
CA PRO A 29 6.51 1.25 10.90
C PRO A 29 6.02 0.99 12.34
N THR A 30 5.80 -0.27 12.68
CA THR A 30 5.37 -0.65 14.03
C THR A 30 6.49 -0.41 15.04
N ILE A 31 6.15 -0.33 16.32
CA ILE A 31 7.14 -0.22 17.40
C ILE A 31 8.16 -1.36 17.33
N LYS A 32 7.74 -2.58 16.97
CA LYS A 32 8.66 -3.73 16.81
C LYS A 32 9.64 -3.50 15.66
N PHE A 33 9.13 -3.09 14.50
CA PHE A 33 9.95 -2.77 13.32
C PHE A 33 10.97 -1.66 13.64
N LEU A 34 10.53 -0.56 14.24
CA LEU A 34 11.38 0.59 14.58
C LEU A 34 12.41 0.26 15.67
N THR A 35 12.08 -0.65 16.60
CA THR A 35 13.03 -1.10 17.62
C THR A 35 14.07 -2.04 17.04
N ALA A 36 13.67 -2.92 16.12
CA ALA A 36 14.58 -3.84 15.43
C ALA A 36 15.50 -3.13 14.42
N ASN A 37 15.03 -2.02 13.85
CA ASN A 37 15.73 -1.22 12.84
C ASN A 37 16.00 0.21 13.35
N ASN A 38 16.48 0.33 14.60
CA ASN A 38 16.62 1.64 15.25
C ASN A 38 17.74 2.52 14.64
N ASP A 39 18.60 1.94 13.81
CA ASP A 39 19.63 2.63 13.04
C ASP A 39 19.11 3.22 11.71
N MET A 40 17.89 2.87 11.28
CA MET A 40 17.26 3.44 10.09
C MET A 40 16.55 4.75 10.42
N ASP A 41 16.71 5.76 9.55
CA ASP A 41 15.88 6.96 9.60
C ASP A 41 14.45 6.65 9.11
N ASP A 42 13.47 7.52 9.43
CA ASP A 42 12.06 7.33 9.06
C ASP A 42 11.87 7.07 7.56
N GLU A 43 12.64 7.76 6.69
CA GLU A 43 12.55 7.61 5.23
C GLU A 43 13.03 6.23 4.75
N GLU A 44 14.12 5.70 5.32
CA GLU A 44 14.64 4.37 4.99
C GLU A 44 13.70 3.26 5.46
N GLY A 45 13.09 3.44 6.64
CA GLY A 45 12.07 2.53 7.16
C GLY A 45 10.82 2.52 6.28
N GLU A 46 10.31 3.69 5.91
CA GLU A 46 9.16 3.83 5.00
C GLU A 46 9.45 3.21 3.63
N PHE A 47 10.62 3.46 3.05
CA PHE A 47 11.01 2.87 1.78
C PHE A 47 11.08 1.33 1.88
N SER A 48 11.71 0.79 2.93
CA SER A 48 11.81 -0.65 3.15
C SER A 48 10.43 -1.31 3.25
N LEU A 49 9.49 -0.69 3.97
CA LEU A 49 8.12 -1.17 4.08
C LEU A 49 7.36 -1.09 2.74
N SER A 50 7.57 -0.01 1.97
CA SER A 50 6.99 0.09 0.63
C SER A 50 7.52 -0.98 -0.32
N MET A 51 8.80 -1.35 -0.22
CA MET A 51 9.39 -2.43 -1.03
C MET A 51 8.84 -3.80 -0.64
N LEU A 52 8.57 -4.04 0.65
CA LEU A 52 7.90 -5.26 1.09
C LEU A 52 6.47 -5.35 0.55
N ALA A 53 5.72 -4.24 0.60
CA ALA A 53 4.40 -4.19 -0.02
C ALA A 53 4.48 -4.34 -1.55
N ALA A 54 5.56 -3.88 -2.18
CA ALA A 54 5.77 -4.01 -3.62
C ALA A 54 5.88 -5.47 -4.05
N ASP A 55 6.67 -6.26 -3.32
CA ASP A 55 6.86 -7.68 -3.58
C ASP A 55 5.53 -8.43 -3.54
N GLU A 56 4.76 -8.23 -2.46
CA GLU A 56 3.41 -8.82 -2.32
C GLU A 56 2.46 -8.35 -3.43
N ALA A 57 2.48 -7.07 -3.80
CA ALA A 57 1.63 -6.54 -4.86
C ALA A 57 1.96 -7.19 -6.23
N LEU A 58 3.23 -7.53 -6.47
CA LEU A 58 3.65 -8.29 -7.65
C LEU A 58 3.30 -9.77 -7.56
N GLU A 59 3.12 -10.35 -6.38
CA GLU A 59 2.59 -11.71 -6.22
C GLU A 59 1.06 -11.75 -6.42
N MET A 60 0.36 -10.67 -6.06
CA MET A 60 -1.09 -10.52 -6.21
C MET A 60 -1.53 -10.25 -7.65
N ARG A 61 -0.62 -9.85 -8.55
CA ARG A 61 -0.95 -9.51 -9.94
C ARG A 61 -1.54 -10.71 -10.67
N THR A 62 -2.55 -10.46 -11.50
CA THR A 62 -3.23 -11.49 -12.28
C THR A 62 -2.40 -12.04 -13.44
N SER A 63 -1.32 -11.34 -13.81
CA SER A 63 -0.42 -11.69 -14.92
C SER A 63 0.97 -11.13 -14.67
N GLU A 64 2.03 -11.85 -15.06
CA GLU A 64 3.43 -11.41 -14.92
C GLU A 64 3.74 -10.06 -15.58
N LYS A 65 2.88 -9.63 -16.53
CA LYS A 65 3.02 -8.35 -17.23
C LYS A 65 2.25 -7.19 -16.56
N SER A 66 1.31 -7.52 -15.69
CA SER A 66 0.52 -6.50 -15.01
C SER A 66 1.35 -5.90 -13.88
N PRO A 67 1.36 -4.57 -13.72
CA PRO A 67 2.10 -3.94 -12.66
C PRO A 67 1.46 -4.23 -11.29
N GLY A 68 2.29 -4.26 -10.25
CA GLY A 68 1.82 -4.25 -8.86
C GLY A 68 1.45 -2.82 -8.43
N PHE A 69 0.53 -2.70 -7.48
CA PHE A 69 0.20 -1.40 -6.90
C PHE A 69 0.24 -1.44 -5.39
N ILE A 70 0.60 -0.30 -4.80
CA ILE A 70 0.60 -0.11 -3.36
C ILE A 70 -0.19 1.17 -3.07
N LEU A 71 -1.12 1.12 -2.12
CA LEU A 71 -1.76 2.32 -1.59
C LEU A 71 -1.12 2.68 -0.26
N ALA A 72 -0.71 3.95 -0.13
CA ALA A 72 -0.32 4.49 1.16
C ALA A 72 -1.54 5.09 1.84
N LEU A 73 -1.90 4.54 3.00
CA LEU A 73 -3.03 5.00 3.80
C LEU A 73 -2.53 5.65 5.10
N GLU A 74 -3.17 6.73 5.50
CA GLU A 74 -3.04 7.24 6.85
C GLU A 74 -3.90 6.41 7.80
N VAL A 75 -3.25 5.74 8.75
CA VAL A 75 -3.89 4.88 9.75
C VAL A 75 -3.65 5.45 11.14
N SER A 76 -4.74 5.63 11.88
CA SER A 76 -4.71 6.00 13.29
C SER A 76 -4.69 4.76 14.18
N ASP A 77 -4.05 4.84 15.35
CA ASP A 77 -3.98 3.75 16.34
C ASP A 77 -5.37 3.19 16.72
N GLN A 78 -6.38 4.06 16.75
CA GLN A 78 -7.76 3.64 17.01
C GLN A 78 -8.32 2.68 15.97
N GLN A 79 -7.87 2.76 14.72
CA GLN A 79 -8.30 1.90 13.60
C GLN A 79 -7.55 0.56 13.58
N ILE A 80 -6.45 0.43 14.33
CA ILE A 80 -5.61 -0.77 14.32
C ILE A 80 -6.19 -1.81 15.27
N SER A 81 -6.45 -3.00 14.74
CA SER A 81 -6.91 -4.18 15.48
C SER A 81 -5.71 -4.93 16.07
N GLU A 82 -4.66 -5.08 15.27
CA GLU A 82 -3.47 -5.85 15.64
C GLU A 82 -2.20 -5.21 15.09
N HIS A 83 -1.13 -5.22 15.91
CA HIS A 83 0.21 -4.83 15.50
C HIS A 83 1.09 -6.08 15.32
N GLY A 84 1.46 -6.34 14.07
CA GLY A 84 2.44 -7.34 13.70
C GLY A 84 3.89 -6.88 13.92
N GLU A 85 4.83 -7.55 13.26
CA GLU A 85 6.25 -7.17 13.31
C GLU A 85 6.51 -5.93 12.48
N ASN A 86 6.05 -5.93 11.23
CA ASN A 86 6.22 -4.87 10.23
C ASN A 86 4.90 -4.53 9.52
N PHE A 87 3.77 -4.97 10.09
CA PHE A 87 2.44 -4.75 9.54
C PHE A 87 1.43 -4.44 10.64
N VAL A 88 0.29 -3.90 10.24
CA VAL A 88 -0.88 -3.67 11.08
C VAL A 88 -2.15 -4.16 10.37
N ASN A 89 -3.09 -4.69 11.14
CA ASN A 89 -4.41 -5.07 10.64
C ASN A 89 -5.43 -4.02 11.09
N LEU A 90 -6.31 -3.59 10.21
CA LEU A 90 -7.40 -2.67 10.57
C LEU A 90 -8.54 -3.42 11.28
N LYS A 91 -9.30 -2.70 12.12
CA LYS A 91 -10.52 -3.20 12.77
C LYS A 91 -11.69 -3.28 11.80
N ASP A 92 -11.74 -2.33 10.88
CA ASP A 92 -12.82 -2.07 9.93
C ASP A 92 -12.21 -1.88 8.53
N SER A 93 -13.06 -1.84 7.49
CA SER A 93 -12.65 -1.57 6.12
C SER A 93 -11.82 -0.28 6.01
N ALA A 94 -10.76 -0.31 5.19
CA ALA A 94 -10.02 0.89 4.82
C ALA A 94 -10.96 1.88 4.12
N GLN A 95 -10.84 3.16 4.44
CA GLN A 95 -11.62 4.23 3.82
C GLN A 95 -10.79 4.92 2.75
N TRP A 96 -11.39 5.24 1.59
CA TRP A 96 -10.69 5.89 0.48
C TRP A 96 -10.12 7.26 0.91
N GLU A 97 -10.80 7.94 1.82
CA GLU A 97 -10.36 9.21 2.40
C GLU A 97 -9.03 9.12 3.15
N SER A 98 -8.65 7.92 3.62
CA SER A 98 -7.35 7.68 4.25
C SER A 98 -6.21 7.58 3.22
N VAL A 99 -6.49 7.38 1.93
CA VAL A 99 -5.47 7.19 0.88
C VAL A 99 -4.73 8.51 0.61
N GLN A 100 -3.42 8.50 0.88
CA GLN A 100 -2.52 9.64 0.69
C GLN A 100 -1.84 9.65 -0.68
N CYS A 101 -1.50 8.48 -1.20
CA CYS A 101 -0.90 8.31 -2.53
C CYS A 101 -0.95 6.83 -2.96
N ALA A 102 -0.67 6.59 -4.25
CA ALA A 102 -0.43 5.26 -4.77
C ALA A 102 1.01 5.15 -5.28
N PHE A 103 1.54 3.94 -5.27
CA PHE A 103 2.78 3.57 -5.94
C PHE A 103 2.49 2.51 -6.98
N LEU A 104 3.00 2.72 -8.18
CA LEU A 104 3.07 1.71 -9.24
C LEU A 104 4.41 1.01 -9.13
N VAL A 105 4.39 -0.31 -8.99
CA VAL A 105 5.59 -1.14 -8.93
C VAL A 105 6.02 -1.47 -10.35
N SER A 106 7.31 -1.29 -10.66
CA SER A 106 7.88 -1.72 -11.93
C SER A 106 7.70 -3.24 -12.14
N PRO A 107 7.64 -3.74 -13.38
CA PRO A 107 7.50 -5.17 -13.65
C PRO A 107 8.61 -6.03 -13.04
N ASP A 108 9.81 -5.46 -12.94
CA ASP A 108 11.02 -6.00 -12.30
C ASP A 108 11.03 -5.86 -10.76
N GLY A 109 10.16 -5.03 -10.17
CA GLY A 109 10.05 -4.84 -8.73
C GLY A 109 11.13 -3.98 -8.08
N GLU A 110 11.97 -3.33 -8.88
CA GLU A 110 13.08 -2.52 -8.38
C GLU A 110 12.71 -1.04 -8.17
N GLU A 111 11.65 -0.56 -8.84
CA GLU A 111 11.27 0.86 -8.84
C GLU A 111 9.80 1.08 -8.46
N LEU A 112 9.57 2.17 -7.72
CA LEU A 112 8.24 2.62 -7.32
C LEU A 112 7.95 4.00 -7.93
N THR A 113 6.92 4.08 -8.77
CA THR A 113 6.44 5.36 -9.31
C THR A 113 5.33 5.91 -8.43
N TRP A 114 5.54 7.08 -7.83
CA TRP A 114 4.58 7.75 -6.97
C TRP A 114 3.49 8.48 -7.77
N PHE A 115 2.24 8.33 -7.33
CA PHE A 115 1.05 9.01 -7.86
C PHE A 115 0.28 9.68 -6.73
N ALA A 116 -0.07 10.96 -6.89
CA ALA A 116 -0.96 11.63 -5.96
C ALA A 116 -2.37 11.02 -6.01
N THR A 117 -3.14 11.08 -4.91
CA THR A 117 -4.52 10.53 -4.86
C THR A 117 -5.41 11.04 -6.00
N GLN A 118 -5.23 12.28 -6.44
CA GLN A 118 -5.97 12.87 -7.57
C GLN A 118 -5.56 12.29 -8.94
N GLU A 119 -4.30 11.86 -9.07
CA GLU A 119 -3.77 11.25 -10.29
C GLU A 119 -4.24 9.81 -10.44
N ILE A 120 -4.48 9.10 -9.33
CA ILE A 120 -4.95 7.71 -9.34
C ILE A 120 -6.18 7.56 -10.25
N SER A 121 -7.20 8.40 -10.08
CA SER A 121 -8.43 8.33 -10.87
C SER A 121 -8.20 8.59 -12.37
N ASN A 122 -7.25 9.47 -12.70
CA ASN A 122 -6.91 9.80 -14.09
C ASN A 122 -6.14 8.65 -14.75
N SER A 123 -5.21 8.03 -14.02
CA SER A 123 -4.35 6.95 -14.50
C SER A 123 -5.02 5.58 -14.47
N LEU A 124 -6.05 5.38 -13.66
CA LEU A 124 -6.75 4.10 -13.51
C LEU A 124 -7.24 3.52 -14.85
N SER A 125 -7.73 4.39 -15.74
CA SER A 125 -8.20 3.97 -17.07
C SER A 125 -7.10 3.42 -17.97
N ASP A 126 -5.85 3.82 -17.72
CA ASP A 126 -4.67 3.31 -18.42
C ASP A 126 -4.18 2.02 -17.76
N TRP A 127 -4.12 1.99 -16.43
CA TRP A 127 -3.72 0.81 -15.65
C TRP A 127 -4.61 -0.41 -15.91
N LEU A 128 -5.92 -0.21 -16.05
CA LEU A 128 -6.86 -1.29 -16.37
C LEU A 128 -6.68 -1.88 -17.78
N LYS A 129 -5.90 -1.23 -18.65
CA LYS A 129 -5.60 -1.70 -20.02
C LYS A 129 -4.24 -2.35 -20.15
N ALA A 130 -3.37 -2.20 -19.14
CA ALA A 130 -2.00 -2.71 -19.11
C ALA A 130 -1.98 -4.22 -18.85
#